data_AF-A0AAE0WGB7-F1
#
_entry.id   AF-A0AAE0WGB7-F1
#
_cell.length_a   1.000
_cell.length_b   1.000
_cell.length_c   1.000
_cell.angle_alpha   90.00
_cell.angle_beta   90.00
_cell.angle_gamma   90.00
#
_symmetry.space_group_name_H-M   'P 1'
#
loop_
_entity.id
_entity.type
_entity.pdbx_description
1 polymer ?
#
loop_
_entity_poly.entity_id
_entity_poly.type
_entity_poly.pdbx_seq_one_letter_code
_entity_poly.pdbx_strand_id
1 'polypeptide(L)'
;MTLESENGKVLPALTVFALTIEYLKNDLLENLNKQTMDDLDRSLIRWVLTVPAIWDEPAKQFMREAAVTAGIPSNQLILALEPEVASLYCFRMPSVSTYIAEVCPLLPGEKFVLIDAGGKYPSILSPALLR
;
A
#
# COMPACT_ATOMS: atom_id res chain seq x y z
N MET A 1 12.83 -3.50 -17.67
CA MET A 1 13.23 -4.51 -16.66
C MET A 1 12.41 -5.78 -16.86
N THR A 2 13.05 -6.95 -16.81
CA THR A 2 12.39 -8.26 -16.89
C THR A 2 12.64 -9.05 -15.61
N LEU A 3 11.72 -9.96 -15.28
CA LEU A 3 11.83 -10.92 -14.20
C LEU A 3 11.91 -12.32 -14.80
N GLU A 4 12.78 -13.15 -14.24
CA GLU A 4 12.92 -14.56 -14.58
C GLU A 4 12.42 -15.39 -13.38
N SER A 5 11.52 -16.33 -13.63
CA SER A 5 11.07 -17.29 -12.63
C SER A 5 12.02 -18.47 -12.50
N GLU A 6 11.89 -19.25 -11.43
CA GLU A 6 12.76 -20.42 -11.16
C GLU A 6 12.75 -21.49 -12.27
N ASN A 7 11.70 -21.52 -13.09
CA ASN A 7 11.58 -22.40 -14.26
C ASN A 7 12.11 -21.79 -15.57
N GLY A 8 12.81 -20.66 -15.51
CA GLY A 8 13.45 -19.99 -16.66
C GLY A 8 12.51 -19.16 -17.53
N LYS A 9 11.24 -18.97 -17.14
CA LYS A 9 10.32 -18.10 -17.89
C LYS A 9 10.60 -16.64 -17.59
N VAL A 10 10.77 -15.85 -18.65
CA VAL A 10 11.05 -14.41 -18.56
C VAL A 10 9.81 -13.60 -18.92
N LEU A 11 9.46 -12.62 -18.09
CA LEU A 11 8.37 -11.67 -18.35
C LEU A 11 8.81 -10.24 -18.02
N PRO A 12 8.23 -9.20 -18.66
CA PRO A 12 8.42 -7.83 -18.21
C PRO A 12 7.97 -7.67 -16.76
N ALA A 13 8.77 -6.99 -15.94
CA ALA A 13 8.41 -6.75 -14.54
C ALA A 13 7.04 -6.05 -14.44
N LEU A 14 6.81 -5.05 -15.30
CA LEU A 14 5.54 -4.32 -15.34
C LEU A 14 4.34 -5.26 -15.53
N THR A 15 4.47 -6.26 -16.39
CA THR A 15 3.42 -7.26 -16.62
C THR A 15 3.15 -8.07 -15.36
N VAL A 16 4.20 -8.51 -14.64
CA VAL A 16 4.04 -9.27 -13.41
C VAL A 16 3.32 -8.43 -12.35
N PHE A 17 3.79 -7.21 -12.09
CA PHE A 17 3.17 -6.32 -11.09
C PHE A 17 1.73 -5.94 -11.48
N ALA A 18 1.45 -5.65 -12.75
CA ALA A 18 0.10 -5.34 -13.22
C ALA A 18 -0.86 -6.52 -13.00
N LEU A 19 -0.43 -7.75 -13.34
CA LEU A 19 -1.24 -8.96 -13.11
C LEU A 19 -1.50 -9.20 -11.63
N THR A 20 -0.51 -8.97 -10.76
CA THR A 20 -0.69 -9.08 -9.30
C THR A 20 -1.71 -8.06 -8.78
N ILE A 21 -1.58 -6.79 -9.19
CA ILE A 21 -2.52 -5.73 -8.78
C ILE A 21 -3.92 -6.03 -9.31
N GLU A 22 -4.04 -6.47 -10.57
CA GLU A 22 -5.31 -6.83 -11.18
C GLU A 22 -6.00 -7.97 -10.42
N TYR A 23 -5.25 -9.02 -10.06
CA TYR A 23 -5.76 -10.13 -9.27
C TYR A 23 -6.31 -9.65 -7.93
N LEU A 24 -5.52 -8.90 -7.15
CA LEU A 24 -5.94 -8.38 -5.84
C LEU A 24 -7.15 -7.44 -5.94
N LYS A 25 -7.16 -6.57 -6.96
CA LYS A 25 -8.29 -5.66 -7.26
C LYS A 25 -9.56 -6.45 -7.54
N ASN A 26 -9.50 -7.46 -8.41
CA ASN A 26 -10.65 -8.26 -8.80
C ASN A 26 -11.15 -9.10 -7.62
N ASP A 27 -10.26 -9.73 -6.85
CA ASP A 27 -10.63 -10.50 -5.65
C ASP A 27 -11.34 -9.61 -4.61
N LEU A 28 -10.83 -8.40 -4.37
CA LEU A 28 -11.50 -7.44 -3.48
C LEU A 28 -12.91 -7.08 -3.99
N LEU A 29 -13.04 -6.76 -5.28
CA LEU A 29 -14.33 -6.38 -5.87
C LEU A 29 -15.34 -7.52 -5.82
N GLU A 30 -14.91 -8.75 -6.10
CA GLU A 30 -15.75 -9.94 -5.97
C GLU A 30 -16.22 -10.16 -4.53
N ASN A 31 -15.34 -9.98 -3.55
CA ASN A 31 -15.69 -10.12 -2.14
C ASN A 31 -16.65 -9.01 -1.67
N LEU A 32 -16.48 -7.76 -2.13
CA LEU A 32 -17.39 -6.66 -1.81
C LEU A 32 -18.79 -6.87 -2.41
N ASN A 33 -18.86 -7.34 -3.65
CA ASN A 33 -20.13 -7.66 -4.31
C ASN A 33 -20.88 -8.79 -3.60
N LYS A 34 -20.18 -9.76 -3.01
CA LYS A 34 -20.82 -10.83 -2.21
C LYS A 34 -21.41 -10.32 -0.89
N GLN A 35 -20.88 -9.22 -0.35
CA GLN A 35 -21.31 -8.66 0.94
C GLN A 35 -22.42 -7.60 0.79
N THR A 36 -22.62 -7.09 -0.42
CA THR A 36 -23.56 -6.00 -0.70
C THR A 36 -24.76 -6.54 -1.48
N MET A 37 -25.97 -6.04 -1.18
CA MET A 37 -27.18 -6.44 -1.92
C MET A 37 -27.31 -5.74 -3.28
N ASP A 38 -26.65 -4.59 -3.44
CA ASP A 38 -26.65 -3.77 -4.65
C ASP A 38 -25.29 -3.84 -5.37
N ASP A 39 -25.31 -3.57 -6.67
CA ASP A 39 -24.09 -3.46 -7.48
C ASP A 39 -23.21 -2.30 -6.98
N LEU A 40 -21.93 -2.61 -6.73
CA LEU A 40 -20.95 -1.61 -6.31
C LEU A 40 -20.64 -0.64 -7.46
N ASP A 41 -20.95 0.64 -7.28
CA ASP A 41 -20.51 1.69 -8.20
C ASP A 41 -19.00 1.87 -8.11
N ARG A 42 -18.30 1.29 -9.08
CA ARG A 42 -16.83 1.33 -9.20
C ARG A 42 -16.29 2.76 -9.32
N SER A 43 -17.10 3.73 -9.75
CA SER A 43 -16.69 5.13 -9.86
C SER A 43 -16.45 5.80 -8.51
N LEU A 44 -17.08 5.27 -7.44
CA LEU A 44 -16.95 5.78 -6.08
C LEU A 44 -15.73 5.22 -5.33
N ILE A 45 -15.04 4.23 -5.91
CA ILE A 45 -13.88 3.59 -5.28
C ILE A 45 -12.64 4.46 -5.46
N ARG A 46 -11.93 4.69 -4.36
CA ARG A 46 -10.59 5.26 -4.37
C ARG A 46 -9.57 4.18 -4.03
N TRP A 47 -8.61 3.99 -4.92
CA TRP A 47 -7.54 3.02 -4.78
C TRP A 47 -6.33 3.70 -4.15
N VAL A 48 -5.85 3.14 -3.03
CA VAL A 48 -4.63 3.59 -2.36
C VAL A 48 -3.62 2.46 -2.44
N LEU A 49 -2.52 2.69 -3.14
CA LEU A 49 -1.42 1.74 -3.25
C LEU A 49 -0.24 2.27 -2.42
N THR A 50 0.13 1.54 -1.38
CA THR A 50 1.27 1.88 -0.54
C THR A 50 2.58 1.50 -1.23
N VAL A 51 3.58 2.38 -1.11
CA VAL A 51 4.93 2.14 -1.62
C VAL A 51 5.97 2.48 -0.54
N PRO A 52 7.14 1.81 -0.54
CA PRO A 52 8.20 2.12 0.42
C PRO A 52 8.69 3.56 0.28
N ALA A 53 8.94 4.23 1.40
CA ALA A 53 9.41 5.62 1.40
C ALA A 53 10.83 5.80 0.88
N ILE A 54 11.65 4.75 0.91
CA ILE A 54 13.03 4.75 0.41
C ILE A 54 13.12 4.62 -1.12
N TRP A 55 12.01 4.36 -1.80
CA TRP A 55 12.00 4.25 -3.25
C TRP A 55 12.14 5.63 -3.91
N ASP A 56 12.85 5.66 -5.04
CA ASP A 56 12.98 6.85 -5.86
C ASP A 56 11.70 7.12 -6.68
N GLU A 57 11.62 8.31 -7.28
CA GLU A 57 10.47 8.69 -8.09
C GLU A 57 10.22 7.77 -9.30
N PRO A 58 11.26 7.29 -10.03
CA PRO A 58 11.08 6.28 -11.08
C PRO A 58 10.40 4.98 -10.59
N ALA A 59 10.80 4.45 -9.42
CA ALA A 59 10.17 3.24 -8.87
C ALA A 59 8.70 3.49 -8.47
N LYS A 60 8.39 4.66 -7.89
CA LYS A 60 7.01 5.04 -7.59
C LYS A 60 6.17 5.16 -8.86
N GLN A 61 6.72 5.81 -9.89
CA GLN A 61 6.07 5.95 -11.19
C GLN A 61 5.83 4.59 -11.86
N PHE A 62 6.78 3.66 -11.76
CA PHE A 62 6.62 2.29 -12.24
C PHE A 62 5.42 1.59 -11.58
N MET A 63 5.22 1.74 -10.27
CA MET A 63 4.05 1.17 -9.58
C MET A 63 2.74 1.82 -10.02
N ARG A 64 2.74 3.14 -10.28
CA ARG A 64 1.58 3.82 -10.85
C ARG A 64 1.22 3.24 -12.21
N GLU A 65 2.20 3.04 -13.08
CA GLU A 65 2.00 2.44 -14.41
C GLU A 65 1.49 1.00 -14.32
N ALA A 66 2.00 0.21 -13.38
CA ALA A 66 1.52 -1.14 -13.13
C ALA A 66 0.04 -1.14 -12.71
N ALA A 67 -0.35 -0.25 -11.78
CA ALA A 67 -1.72 -0.12 -11.31
C ALA A 67 -2.69 0.36 -12.42
N VAL A 68 -2.26 1.32 -13.24
CA VAL A 68 -3.06 1.78 -14.39
C VAL A 68 -3.22 0.67 -15.42
N THR A 69 -2.16 -0.08 -15.70
CA THR A 69 -2.19 -1.25 -16.60
C THR A 69 -3.12 -2.35 -16.07
N ALA A 70 -3.21 -2.50 -14.74
CA ALA A 70 -4.14 -3.38 -14.05
C ALA A 70 -5.60 -2.89 -14.11
N GLY A 71 -5.90 -1.80 -14.82
CA GLY A 71 -7.24 -1.26 -15.00
C GLY A 71 -7.74 -0.41 -13.83
N ILE A 72 -6.85 0.13 -13.00
CA ILE A 72 -7.20 1.16 -12.01
C ILE A 72 -7.12 2.54 -12.67
N PRO A 73 -8.22 3.32 -12.71
CA PRO A 73 -8.19 4.67 -13.28
C PRO A 73 -7.22 5.60 -12.53
N SER A 74 -6.38 6.33 -13.27
CA SER A 74 -5.36 7.21 -12.69
C SER A 74 -5.94 8.27 -11.74
N ASN A 75 -7.13 8.80 -12.05
CA ASN A 75 -7.86 9.76 -11.21
C ASN A 75 -8.45 9.16 -9.92
N GLN A 76 -8.55 7.83 -9.84
CA GLN A 76 -8.96 7.10 -8.64
C GLN A 76 -7.76 6.55 -7.84
N LEU A 77 -6.52 6.73 -8.34
CA LEU A 77 -5.31 6.12 -7.76
C LEU A 77 -4.47 7.14 -6.99
N ILE A 78 -4.25 6.84 -5.72
CA ILE A 78 -3.28 7.51 -4.85
C ILE A 78 -2.14 6.55 -4.55
N LEU A 79 -0.89 7.03 -4.74
CA LEU A 79 0.27 6.39 -4.13
C LEU A 79 0.48 7.03 -2.76
N ALA A 80 0.57 6.20 -1.73
CA ALA A 80 0.82 6.66 -0.37
C ALA A 80 2.11 6.02 0.15
N LEU A 81 2.86 6.74 0.99
CA LEU A 81 4.04 6.15 1.59
C LEU A 81 3.61 5.16 2.68
N GLU A 82 4.18 3.97 2.64
CA GLU A 82 3.99 2.94 3.66
C GLU A 82 4.15 3.47 5.10
N PRO A 83 5.23 4.21 5.47
CA PRO A 83 5.34 4.73 6.83
C PRO A 83 4.26 5.75 7.21
N GLU A 84 3.78 6.56 6.26
CA GLU A 84 2.73 7.54 6.52
C GLU A 84 1.41 6.82 6.81
N VAL A 85 1.05 5.84 5.98
CA VAL A 85 -0.18 5.06 6.15
C VAL A 85 -0.13 4.24 7.44
N ALA A 86 1.00 3.60 7.74
CA ALA A 86 1.19 2.85 8.98
C ALA A 86 1.08 3.76 10.21
N SER A 87 1.70 4.95 10.16
CA SER A 87 1.60 5.91 11.26
C SER A 87 0.15 6.37 11.48
N LEU A 88 -0.58 6.70 10.42
CA LEU A 88 -1.98 7.09 10.49
C LEU A 88 -2.84 5.97 11.08
N TYR A 89 -2.59 4.72 10.71
CA TYR A 89 -3.27 3.56 11.26
C TYR A 89 -3.02 3.42 12.77
N CYS A 90 -1.76 3.48 13.20
CA CYS A 90 -1.37 3.40 14.62
C CYS A 90 -1.99 4.53 15.47
N PHE A 91 -2.16 5.74 14.93
CA PHE A 91 -2.76 6.85 15.66
C PHE A 91 -4.29 6.84 15.66
N ARG A 92 -4.92 6.25 14.63
CA ARG A 92 -6.37 6.31 14.47
C ARG A 92 -7.10 5.10 15.07
N MET A 93 -6.43 3.99 15.34
CA MET A 93 -7.02 2.83 15.99
C MET A 93 -6.68 2.79 17.49
N PRO A 94 -7.61 3.10 18.40
CA PRO A 94 -7.35 3.14 19.84
C PRO A 94 -7.19 1.76 20.50
N SER A 95 -7.37 0.66 19.77
CA SER A 95 -7.73 -0.63 20.38
C SER A 95 -7.21 -1.86 19.61
N VAL A 96 -5.89 -1.93 19.41
CA VAL A 96 -5.21 -3.23 19.30
C VAL A 96 -4.31 -3.37 20.53
N SER A 97 -4.91 -3.87 21.61
CA SER A 97 -4.24 -4.15 22.87
C SER A 97 -3.31 -5.36 22.73
N THR A 98 -2.00 -5.13 22.70
CA THR A 98 -1.02 -6.11 23.17
C THR A 98 0.11 -5.37 23.88
N TYR A 99 0.06 -5.34 25.22
CA TYR A 99 1.22 -5.21 26.13
C TYR A 99 2.15 -3.99 26.04
N ILE A 100 1.72 -2.87 25.48
CA ILE A 100 2.37 -1.57 25.73
C ILE A 100 1.34 -0.61 26.30
N ALA A 101 1.77 0.11 27.34
CA ALA A 101 1.03 1.14 28.04
C ALA A 101 0.26 2.04 27.07
N GLU A 102 -0.90 2.53 27.52
CA GLU A 102 -1.75 3.53 26.86
C GLU A 102 -1.08 4.17 25.63
N VAL A 103 -1.62 3.92 24.43
CA VAL A 103 -1.23 4.66 23.23
C VAL A 103 -1.68 6.11 23.46
N CYS A 104 -0.84 6.89 24.12
CA CYS A 104 -1.05 8.31 24.28
C CYS A 104 -1.14 8.90 22.87
N PRO A 105 -2.18 9.70 22.56
CA PRO A 105 -2.21 10.43 21.31
C PRO A 105 -0.93 11.28 21.24
N LEU A 106 -0.15 11.11 20.16
CA LEU A 106 1.07 11.88 20.00
C LEU A 106 0.73 13.37 19.96
N LEU A 107 1.43 14.15 20.78
CA LEU A 107 1.31 15.58 20.80
C LEU A 107 2.08 16.19 19.61
N PRO A 108 1.63 17.33 19.06
CA PRO A 108 2.40 18.06 18.05
C PRO A 108 3.84 18.30 18.51
N GLY A 109 4.80 17.84 17.72
CA GLY A 109 6.24 17.95 18.02
C GLY A 109 6.87 16.71 18.66
N GLU A 110 6.07 15.70 19.04
CA GLU A 110 6.60 14.40 19.48
C GLU A 110 7.21 13.62 18.33
N LYS A 111 8.27 12.87 18.64
CA LYS A 111 9.01 12.04 17.68
C LYS A 111 8.76 10.58 18.03
N PHE A 112 8.52 9.78 17.00
CA PHE A 112 8.39 8.34 17.11
C PHE A 112 9.24 7.67 16.04
N VAL A 113 9.41 6.36 16.14
CA VAL A 113 10.08 5.54 15.14
C VAL A 113 9.10 4.47 14.71
N LEU A 114 8.92 4.33 13.39
CA LEU A 114 8.19 3.21 12.82
C LEU A 114 9.20 2.12 12.43
N ILE A 115 8.94 0.91 12.91
CA ILE A 115 9.73 -0.27 12.57
C ILE A 115 8.85 -1.16 11.71
N ASP A 116 9.14 -1.18 10.41
CA ASP A 116 8.58 -2.16 9.49
C ASP A 116 9.56 -3.35 9.40
N ALA A 117 9.16 -4.46 10.03
CA ALA A 117 9.91 -5.71 10.04
C ALA A 117 9.37 -6.73 9.03
N GLY A 118 8.84 -6.25 7.89
CA GLY A 118 8.44 -7.09 6.77
C GLY A 118 9.61 -7.62 5.94
N GLY A 119 9.43 -8.82 5.36
CA GLY A 119 10.31 -9.36 4.30
C GLY A 119 11.75 -9.71 4.74
N LYS A 120 12.67 -9.74 3.75
CA LYS A 120 14.12 -10.04 3.97
C LYS A 120 14.94 -8.86 4.49
N TYR A 121 14.45 -7.63 4.32
CA TYR A 121 15.17 -6.41 4.65
C TYR A 121 14.29 -5.51 5.51
N PRO A 122 14.44 -5.56 6.85
CA PRO A 122 13.72 -4.66 7.75
C PRO A 122 14.00 -3.20 7.39
N SER A 123 12.97 -2.36 7.39
CA SER A 123 13.11 -0.93 7.14
C SER A 123 12.80 -0.13 8.42
N ILE A 124 13.74 0.73 8.82
CA ILE A 124 13.56 1.65 9.95
C ILE A 124 13.36 3.04 9.40
N LEU A 125 12.22 3.63 9.69
CA LEU A 125 11.87 4.97 9.21
C LEU A 125 11.59 5.87 10.40
N SER A 126 12.35 6.96 10.49
CA SER A 126 12.01 8.09 11.36
C SER A 126 11.15 9.05 10.52
N PRO A 127 9.87 9.25 10.86
CA PRO A 127 9.10 10.32 10.26
C PRO A 127 9.67 11.64 10.76
N ALA A 128 10.58 12.21 9.99
CA ALA A 128 10.97 13.61 10.14
C ALA A 128 9.75 14.45 9.73
N LEU A 129 8.95 14.80 10.73
CA LEU A 129 7.76 15.64 10.62
C LEU A 129 6.66 15.09 9.72
N LEU A 130 5.68 14.41 10.34
CA LEU A 130 4.29 14.68 9.97
C LEU A 130 4.09 16.18 10.19
N ARG A 131 4.06 16.96 9.10
CA ARG A 131 3.72 18.39 9.14
C ARG A 131 2.21 18.56 9.16
#